data_AF-A0A937RE14-F1
#
_entry.id   AF-A0A937RE14-F1
#
_cell.length_a   1.000
_cell.length_b   1.000
_cell.length_c   1.000
_cell.angle_alpha   90.00
_cell.angle_beta   90.00
_cell.angle_gamma   90.00
#
_symmetry.space_group_name_H-M   'P 1'
#
loop_
_entity.id
_entity.type
_entity.pdbx_description
1 polymer ?
#
loop_
_entity_poly.entity_id
_entity_poly.type
_entity_poly.pdbx_seq_one_letter_code
_entity_poly.pdbx_strand_id
1 'polypeptide(L)'
;MTTYSMLSEIDAEGRFWLPSQPESEVRGRLNFTPGQRIVLELSEQLEGCRQTGRKLPIVLGMLIGGTPLTLLDSFITGAHCGAGGSGSCEVTVNHALIGEASELAGQQAFGSCRFGLTCLENWAGLSPIKTTTSGKKRRTYHAVFRFPEAPEIAIDELGLEVRLESEFWQQDVSLDHVQWDHRCFVKLSSARPRTLHDLDLLAFDCQNLLSLLVGQPVAMKELCLDPVACDEPRDSVDRELHSLFVQRVKNPRENVYLPEMLLPRPGLGAAFPALLRRWLLRGKRLRTARNIYFNTVYANDLPPEFRFLSLMRVVETYHRCAGRGTYLPKAQYEVLREKMETGLPQEITGDLRQSFLSRIKYANEYSLRKRLDLLVRQLPADLKKRLTNMAGNFVNRLVDTRNYFTHYDHELEDKAYRGIDLHWAAERLRIFLGVVFLLDAGVDPDILLEAIENCWDVKAVLDVEL
;
A
#
# COMPACT_ATOMS: atom_id res chain seq x y z
N MET A 1 -22.32 3.86 16.47
CA MET A 1 -21.64 2.81 15.69
C MET A 1 -20.26 2.62 16.28
N THR A 2 -19.92 1.41 16.70
CA THR A 2 -18.55 1.10 17.15
C THR A 2 -17.69 0.97 15.89
N THR A 3 -16.91 1.99 15.56
CA THR A 3 -15.97 1.93 14.43
C THR A 3 -14.67 1.26 14.87
N TYR A 4 -14.31 0.15 14.24
CA TYR A 4 -13.02 -0.50 14.43
C TYR A 4 -11.98 0.13 13.49
N SER A 5 -11.12 0.97 14.05
CA SER A 5 -10.04 1.65 13.32
C SER A 5 -8.72 0.89 13.47
N MET A 6 -7.98 0.74 12.38
CA MET A 6 -6.61 0.21 12.37
C MET A 6 -5.58 1.20 12.94
N LEU A 7 -6.01 2.41 13.31
CA LEU A 7 -5.19 3.45 13.92
C LEU A 7 -5.52 3.69 15.39
N SER A 8 -6.45 2.92 15.95
CA SER A 8 -6.86 3.02 17.35
C SER A 8 -6.58 1.73 18.10
N GLU A 9 -6.32 1.83 19.39
CA GLU A 9 -6.16 0.66 20.24
C GLU A 9 -7.51 -0.07 20.40
N ILE A 10 -7.45 -1.38 20.47
CA ILE A 10 -8.59 -2.24 20.78
C ILE A 10 -8.18 -3.09 21.98
N ASP A 11 -8.95 -3.00 23.07
CA ASP A 11 -8.92 -3.92 24.20
C ASP A 11 -10.37 -4.37 24.41
N ALA A 12 -10.65 -5.62 24.05
CA ALA A 12 -12.00 -6.17 24.09
C ALA A 12 -12.03 -7.57 24.70
N GLU A 13 -12.85 -7.76 25.72
CA GLU A 13 -13.11 -9.08 26.30
C GLU A 13 -14.19 -9.83 25.52
N GLY A 14 -14.14 -11.16 25.55
CA GLY A 14 -15.09 -12.01 24.85
C GLY A 14 -14.98 -13.48 25.20
N ARG A 15 -15.78 -14.29 24.49
CA ARG A 15 -15.71 -15.75 24.51
C ARG A 15 -15.26 -16.25 23.14
N PHE A 16 -14.39 -17.24 23.11
CA PHE A 16 -13.72 -17.73 21.90
C PHE A 16 -13.73 -19.25 21.86
N TRP A 17 -13.88 -19.83 20.68
CA TRP A 17 -13.96 -21.27 20.48
C TRP A 17 -13.41 -21.67 19.12
N LEU A 18 -13.19 -22.98 18.94
CA LEU A 18 -12.82 -23.55 17.64
C LEU A 18 -14.08 -24.00 16.89
N PRO A 19 -14.11 -23.86 15.55
CA PRO A 19 -15.17 -24.43 14.69
C PRO A 19 -15.58 -25.86 15.04
N SER A 20 -14.59 -26.73 15.25
CA SER A 20 -14.82 -28.14 15.58
C SER A 20 -15.48 -28.40 16.94
N GLN A 21 -15.56 -27.38 17.81
CA GLN A 21 -16.01 -27.49 19.20
C GLN A 21 -16.76 -26.22 19.64
N PRO A 22 -17.97 -25.99 19.12
CA PRO A 22 -18.73 -24.77 19.40
C PRO A 22 -19.20 -24.66 20.86
N GLU A 23 -19.33 -25.78 21.58
CA GLU A 23 -19.75 -25.76 22.99
C GLU A 23 -18.62 -25.46 23.98
N SER A 24 -17.36 -25.52 23.52
CA SER A 24 -16.16 -25.31 24.35
C SER A 24 -15.70 -23.85 24.31
N GLU A 25 -16.55 -22.93 24.76
CA GLU A 25 -16.24 -21.50 24.79
C GLU A 25 -15.28 -21.13 25.93
N VAL A 26 -14.20 -20.43 25.59
CA VAL A 26 -13.17 -19.96 26.53
C VAL A 26 -13.20 -18.43 26.64
N ARG A 27 -13.08 -17.90 27.85
CA ARG A 27 -12.96 -16.45 28.05
C ARG A 27 -11.59 -15.94 27.61
N GLY A 28 -11.57 -14.76 27.02
CA GLY A 28 -10.33 -14.11 26.63
C GLY A 28 -10.46 -12.63 26.37
N ARG A 29 -9.32 -12.02 26.07
CA ARG A 29 -9.17 -10.60 25.76
C ARG A 29 -8.40 -10.44 24.44
N LEU A 30 -9.00 -9.73 23.49
CA LEU A 30 -8.42 -9.38 22.21
C LEU A 30 -7.80 -7.99 22.30
N ASN A 31 -6.50 -7.91 22.08
CA ASN A 31 -5.68 -6.71 22.15
C ASN A 31 -5.11 -6.37 20.77
N PHE A 32 -5.19 -5.10 20.39
CA PHE A 32 -4.51 -4.55 19.22
C PHE A 32 -4.01 -3.14 19.53
N THR A 33 -2.73 -2.91 19.27
CA THR A 33 -2.10 -1.59 19.25
C THR A 33 -1.57 -1.34 17.85
N PRO A 34 -1.81 -0.16 17.24
CA PRO A 34 -1.31 0.15 15.90
C PRO A 34 0.19 -0.11 15.73
N GLY A 35 0.55 -0.88 14.70
CA GLY A 35 1.93 -1.30 14.43
C GLY A 35 2.43 -2.50 15.24
N GLN A 36 1.65 -3.01 16.18
CA GLN A 36 1.89 -4.27 16.89
C GLN A 36 1.01 -5.41 16.34
N ARG A 37 1.27 -6.63 16.79
CA ARG A 37 0.47 -7.80 16.43
C ARG A 37 -0.90 -7.74 17.11
N ILE A 38 -1.90 -8.38 16.49
CA ILE A 38 -3.18 -8.66 17.15
C ILE A 38 -2.95 -9.86 18.06
N VAL A 39 -3.28 -9.73 19.34
CA VAL A 39 -3.04 -10.74 20.36
C VAL A 39 -4.35 -11.11 21.04
N LEU A 40 -4.62 -12.40 21.13
CA LEU A 40 -5.72 -12.96 21.91
C LEU A 40 -5.15 -13.68 23.13
N GLU A 41 -5.47 -13.17 24.31
CA GLU A 41 -5.13 -13.78 25.60
C GLU A 41 -6.32 -14.59 26.10
N LEU A 42 -6.15 -15.90 26.29
CA LEU A 42 -7.19 -16.80 26.74
C LEU A 42 -6.93 -17.24 28.19
N SER A 43 -7.98 -17.22 29.02
CA SER A 43 -7.91 -17.66 30.41
C SER A 43 -7.72 -19.17 30.54
N GLU A 44 -8.18 -19.91 29.52
CA GLU A 44 -8.07 -21.36 29.43
C GLU A 44 -7.45 -21.77 28.07
N GLN A 45 -6.98 -23.00 27.95
CA GLN A 45 -6.46 -23.51 26.69
C GLN A 45 -7.59 -24.05 25.82
N LEU A 46 -7.63 -23.62 24.55
CA LEU A 46 -8.42 -24.31 23.52
C LEU A 46 -7.92 -25.75 23.34
N GLU A 47 -8.80 -26.67 22.92
CA GLU A 47 -8.43 -28.09 22.89
C GLU A 47 -7.25 -28.36 21.94
N GLY A 48 -6.27 -29.14 22.44
CA GLY A 48 -5.04 -29.44 21.72
C GLY A 48 -4.02 -28.29 21.66
N CYS A 49 -4.27 -27.16 22.33
CA CYS A 49 -3.41 -25.97 22.32
C CYS A 49 -2.31 -26.00 23.40
N ARG A 50 -1.59 -27.13 23.51
CA ARG A 50 -0.52 -27.33 24.51
C ARG A 50 0.89 -27.01 23.99
N GLN A 51 1.03 -26.70 22.70
CA GLN A 51 2.32 -26.49 22.04
C GLN A 51 2.33 -25.15 21.30
N THR A 52 3.38 -24.36 21.55
CA THR A 52 3.65 -23.13 20.80
C THR A 52 3.92 -23.43 19.33
N GLY A 53 3.61 -22.48 18.45
CA GLY A 53 3.76 -22.63 16.99
C GLY A 53 2.66 -23.43 16.29
N ARG A 54 1.72 -24.03 17.04
CA ARG A 54 0.54 -24.66 16.42
C ARG A 54 -0.32 -23.59 15.73
N LYS A 55 -0.65 -23.86 14.46
CA LYS A 55 -1.55 -23.02 13.66
C LYS A 55 -3.00 -23.31 14.02
N LEU A 56 -3.77 -22.24 14.10
CA LEU A 56 -5.21 -22.20 14.27
C LEU A 56 -5.78 -21.40 13.09
N PRO A 57 -6.14 -22.05 11.98
CA PRO A 57 -6.58 -21.35 10.77
C PRO A 57 -7.79 -20.43 11.02
N ILE A 58 -8.69 -20.87 11.90
CA ILE A 58 -9.89 -20.14 12.28
C ILE A 58 -10.11 -20.27 13.79
N VAL A 59 -10.33 -19.14 14.46
CA VAL A 59 -10.87 -19.08 15.83
C VAL A 59 -12.11 -18.18 15.79
N LEU A 60 -13.23 -18.68 16.30
CA LEU A 60 -14.49 -17.95 16.37
C LEU A 60 -14.61 -17.24 17.71
N GLY A 61 -15.33 -16.12 17.75
CA GLY A 61 -15.53 -15.41 19.01
C GLY A 61 -16.77 -14.53 19.05
N MET A 62 -17.13 -14.14 20.27
CA MET A 62 -18.21 -13.22 20.62
C MET A 62 -17.69 -12.25 21.68
N LEU A 63 -17.57 -10.97 21.32
CA LEU A 63 -17.17 -9.94 22.28
C LEU A 63 -18.28 -9.66 23.29
N ILE A 64 -17.88 -9.20 24.48
CA ILE A 64 -18.80 -8.62 25.46
C ILE A 64 -19.50 -7.42 24.79
N GLY A 65 -20.83 -7.47 24.69
CA GLY A 65 -21.62 -6.53 23.89
C GLY A 65 -22.28 -7.18 22.66
N GLY A 66 -22.01 -8.46 22.39
CA GLY A 66 -22.72 -9.24 21.37
C GLY A 66 -22.20 -9.04 19.94
N THR A 67 -20.99 -8.53 19.78
CA THR A 67 -20.35 -8.42 18.46
C THR A 67 -19.60 -9.72 18.14
N PRO A 68 -20.06 -10.50 17.14
CA PRO A 68 -19.36 -11.72 16.74
C PRO A 68 -18.09 -11.38 15.94
N LEU A 69 -17.11 -12.27 15.94
CA LEU A 69 -15.88 -12.11 15.16
C LEU A 69 -15.27 -13.45 14.74
N THR A 70 -14.43 -13.40 13.72
CA THR A 70 -13.66 -14.53 13.20
C THR A 70 -12.19 -14.13 13.09
N LEU A 71 -11.31 -14.86 13.75
CA LEU A 71 -9.86 -14.68 13.71
C LEU A 71 -9.27 -15.68 12.72
N LEU A 72 -8.53 -15.18 11.73
CA LEU A 72 -7.97 -15.95 10.63
C LEU A 72 -6.44 -16.07 10.76
N ASP A 73 -5.91 -17.18 10.27
CA ASP A 73 -4.47 -17.48 10.18
C ASP A 73 -3.74 -17.24 11.51
N SER A 74 -4.32 -17.73 12.60
CA SER A 74 -3.79 -17.54 13.95
C SER A 74 -2.79 -18.62 14.34
N PHE A 75 -1.98 -18.38 15.36
CA PHE A 75 -1.06 -19.37 15.91
C PHE A 75 -0.71 -19.09 17.38
N ILE A 76 -0.44 -20.16 18.13
CA ILE A 76 -0.13 -20.06 19.56
C ILE A 76 1.29 -19.53 19.75
N THR A 77 1.45 -18.44 20.50
CA THR A 77 2.75 -17.85 20.88
C THR A 77 3.14 -18.15 22.32
N GLY A 78 2.16 -18.30 23.21
CA GLY A 78 2.38 -18.63 24.61
C GLY A 78 1.40 -19.71 25.08
N ALA A 79 1.87 -20.64 25.90
CA ALA A 79 1.02 -21.60 26.60
C ALA A 79 1.58 -21.79 28.01
N HIS A 80 0.73 -21.64 29.03
CA HIS A 80 1.09 -21.88 30.42
C HIS A 80 0.18 -22.96 30.97
N CYS A 81 0.75 -24.01 31.56
CA CYS A 81 0.00 -25.07 32.24
C CYS A 81 0.25 -24.94 33.74
N GLY A 82 -0.79 -24.60 34.51
CA GLY A 82 -0.73 -24.61 35.96
C GLY A 82 -0.82 -26.03 36.53
N ALA A 83 -0.27 -26.23 37.73
CA ALA A 83 -0.48 -27.46 38.49
C ALA A 83 -1.96 -27.55 38.89
N GLY A 84 -2.70 -28.52 38.34
CA GLY A 84 -4.14 -28.69 38.55
C GLY A 84 -5.01 -28.67 37.28
N GLY A 85 -4.42 -28.50 36.09
CA GLY A 85 -5.13 -28.59 34.81
C GLY A 85 -5.70 -27.27 34.28
N SER A 86 -5.64 -26.20 35.07
CA SER A 86 -5.91 -24.83 34.63
C SER A 86 -4.69 -24.25 33.92
N GLY A 87 -4.82 -23.82 32.67
CA GLY A 87 -3.72 -23.23 31.91
C GLY A 87 -4.21 -22.14 30.98
N SER A 88 -3.44 -21.07 30.80
CA SER A 88 -3.73 -19.98 29.86
C SER A 88 -2.98 -20.20 28.54
N CYS A 89 -3.43 -19.52 27.48
CA CYS A 89 -2.66 -19.41 26.25
C CYS A 89 -2.77 -18.04 25.59
N GLU A 90 -1.74 -17.71 24.84
CA GLU A 90 -1.64 -16.50 24.04
C GLU A 90 -1.60 -16.91 22.56
N VAL A 91 -2.45 -16.28 21.76
CA VAL A 91 -2.61 -16.55 20.34
C VAL A 91 -2.33 -15.26 19.58
N THR A 92 -1.35 -15.30 18.67
CA THR A 92 -1.15 -14.24 17.68
C THR A 92 -2.14 -14.45 16.54
N VAL A 93 -2.81 -13.37 16.15
CA VAL A 93 -3.77 -13.33 15.05
C VAL A 93 -3.19 -12.49 13.91
N ASN A 94 -3.26 -12.99 12.68
CA ASN A 94 -2.79 -12.24 11.51
C ASN A 94 -3.88 -11.33 10.94
N HIS A 95 -5.15 -11.77 11.01
CA HIS A 95 -6.29 -11.05 10.45
C HIS A 95 -7.54 -11.34 11.28
N ALA A 96 -8.26 -10.30 11.71
CA ALA A 96 -9.56 -10.42 12.38
C ALA A 96 -10.67 -9.84 11.51
N LEU A 97 -11.77 -10.58 11.37
CA LEU A 97 -13.03 -10.14 10.77
C LEU A 97 -14.05 -9.91 11.90
N ILE A 98 -14.49 -8.68 12.10
CA ILE A 98 -15.38 -8.29 13.19
C ILE A 98 -16.76 -7.97 12.60
N GLY A 99 -17.82 -8.56 13.17
CA GLY A 99 -19.20 -8.49 12.68
C GLY A 99 -19.77 -9.84 12.25
N GLU A 100 -18.94 -10.89 12.16
CA GLU A 100 -19.37 -12.26 11.83
C GLU A 100 -18.48 -13.31 12.52
N ALA A 101 -19.14 -14.36 13.04
CA ALA A 101 -18.50 -15.59 13.51
C ALA A 101 -18.93 -16.70 12.55
N SER A 102 -18.04 -17.07 11.61
CA SER A 102 -18.34 -18.05 10.56
C SER A 102 -17.11 -18.87 10.20
N GLU A 103 -17.28 -20.19 10.11
CA GLU A 103 -16.24 -21.11 9.62
C GLU A 103 -15.91 -20.89 8.14
N LEU A 104 -16.84 -20.27 7.41
CA LEU A 104 -16.70 -19.95 6.00
C LEU A 104 -16.10 -18.56 5.77
N ALA A 105 -15.85 -17.75 6.81
CA ALA A 105 -15.44 -16.35 6.63
C ALA A 105 -14.15 -16.20 5.77
N GLY A 106 -13.23 -17.17 5.84
CA GLY A 106 -12.02 -17.20 5.00
C GLY A 106 -12.25 -17.69 3.55
N GLN A 107 -13.40 -18.29 3.27
CA GLN A 107 -13.84 -18.78 1.95
C GLN A 107 -15.02 -17.97 1.39
N GLN A 108 -15.53 -17.03 2.18
CA GLN A 108 -16.67 -16.20 1.87
C GLN A 108 -16.34 -15.29 0.69
N ALA A 109 -17.33 -15.14 -0.18
CA ALA A 109 -17.23 -14.22 -1.29
C ALA A 109 -17.90 -12.90 -0.92
N PHE A 110 -17.29 -11.81 -1.37
CA PHE A 110 -17.69 -10.46 -1.08
C PHE A 110 -18.12 -9.75 -2.36
N GLY A 111 -19.19 -8.97 -2.25
CA GLY A 111 -19.73 -8.17 -3.35
C GLY A 111 -19.06 -6.80 -3.44
N SER A 112 -18.60 -6.27 -2.30
CA SER A 112 -17.93 -4.97 -2.26
C SER A 112 -16.99 -4.84 -1.05
N CYS A 113 -16.12 -3.82 -1.08
CA CYS A 113 -15.47 -3.32 0.12
C CYS A 113 -15.49 -1.79 0.15
N ARG A 114 -15.40 -1.25 1.36
CA ARG A 114 -15.31 0.18 1.63
C ARG A 114 -14.14 0.43 2.57
N PHE A 115 -13.30 1.40 2.26
CA PHE A 115 -12.16 1.70 3.13
C PHE A 115 -11.86 3.19 3.24
N GLY A 116 -11.49 3.60 4.46
CA GLY A 116 -11.00 4.93 4.77
C GLY A 116 -9.48 4.94 4.72
N LEU A 117 -8.88 6.01 4.21
CA LEU A 117 -7.44 6.20 4.17
C LEU A 117 -7.05 7.50 4.88
N THR A 118 -5.85 7.58 5.46
CA THR A 118 -5.35 8.84 6.02
C THR A 118 -5.29 9.92 4.95
N CYS A 119 -5.62 11.16 5.33
CA CYS A 119 -5.67 12.32 4.43
C CYS A 119 -6.65 12.23 3.25
N LEU A 120 -7.52 11.21 3.16
CA LEU A 120 -8.43 11.02 2.02
C LEU A 120 -9.42 12.18 1.86
N GLU A 121 -9.91 12.72 2.97
CA GLU A 121 -10.82 13.88 3.01
C GLU A 121 -10.15 15.11 2.40
N ASN A 122 -8.92 15.41 2.83
CA ASN A 122 -8.13 16.55 2.33
C ASN A 122 -7.75 16.35 0.86
N TRP A 123 -7.30 15.14 0.48
CA TRP A 123 -6.92 14.84 -0.89
C TRP A 123 -8.10 14.91 -1.86
N ALA A 124 -9.28 14.45 -1.45
CA ALA A 124 -10.49 14.52 -2.26
C ALA A 124 -10.93 15.97 -2.50
N GLY A 125 -10.69 16.88 -1.54
CA GLY A 125 -10.92 18.32 -1.71
C GLY A 125 -12.39 18.68 -1.97
N LEU A 126 -13.34 17.88 -1.47
CA LEU A 126 -14.77 18.02 -1.76
C LEU A 126 -15.47 19.10 -0.92
N SER A 127 -14.80 19.68 0.08
CA SER A 127 -15.28 20.73 1.01
C SER A 127 -16.80 20.74 1.26
N PRO A 128 -17.37 19.64 1.82
CA PRO A 128 -18.82 19.48 1.93
C PRO A 128 -19.44 20.35 3.04
N ILE A 129 -18.63 20.80 4.01
CA ILE A 129 -19.03 21.74 5.06
C ILE A 129 -18.69 23.16 4.59
N LYS A 130 -19.72 24.01 4.45
CA LYS A 130 -19.56 25.44 4.14
C LYS A 130 -20.01 26.29 5.31
N THR A 131 -19.18 27.24 5.71
CA THR A 131 -19.49 28.21 6.77
C THR A 131 -19.62 29.61 6.18
N THR A 132 -20.62 30.36 6.64
CA THR A 132 -20.81 31.76 6.29
C THR A 132 -21.08 32.57 7.55
N THR A 133 -20.61 33.81 7.57
CA THR A 133 -20.83 34.74 8.69
C THR A 133 -21.46 36.01 8.16
N SER A 134 -22.51 36.50 8.81
CA SER A 134 -23.19 37.75 8.47
C SER A 134 -23.36 38.66 9.69
N GLY A 135 -23.47 39.98 9.46
CA GLY A 135 -23.64 40.98 10.51
C GLY A 135 -22.33 41.52 11.12
N LYS A 136 -22.35 42.79 11.56
CA LYS A 136 -21.16 43.48 12.16
C LYS A 136 -21.12 43.44 13.68
N LYS A 137 -22.21 43.84 14.35
CA LYS A 137 -22.31 43.90 15.84
C LYS A 137 -22.98 42.66 16.45
N ARG A 138 -23.94 42.07 15.75
CA ARG A 138 -24.53 40.76 16.07
C ARG A 138 -24.19 39.84 14.91
N ARG A 139 -23.22 38.94 15.11
CA ARG A 139 -22.78 38.01 14.08
C ARG A 139 -23.71 36.80 14.07
N THR A 140 -24.18 36.43 12.89
CA THR A 140 -24.88 35.16 12.66
C THR A 140 -23.93 34.25 11.91
N TYR A 141 -23.73 33.04 12.45
CA TYR A 141 -22.93 31.99 11.84
C TYR A 141 -23.87 30.94 11.26
N HIS A 142 -23.68 30.59 9.99
CA HIS A 142 -24.38 29.48 9.35
C HIS A 142 -23.35 28.44 8.91
N ALA A 143 -23.56 27.19 9.32
CA ALA A 143 -22.86 26.05 8.77
C ALA A 143 -23.87 25.20 7.98
N VAL A 144 -23.46 24.70 6.82
CA VAL A 144 -24.28 23.81 5.99
C VAL A 144 -23.40 22.66 5.51
N PHE A 145 -23.86 21.44 5.75
CA PHE A 145 -23.31 20.25 5.13
C PHE A 145 -24.10 19.91 3.86
N ARG A 146 -23.40 19.58 2.78
CA ARG A 146 -23.99 19.00 1.56
C ARG A 146 -23.18 17.79 1.16
N PHE A 147 -23.86 16.65 0.99
CA PHE A 147 -23.22 15.47 0.44
C PHE A 147 -22.58 15.81 -0.91
N PRO A 148 -21.29 15.54 -1.10
CA PRO A 148 -20.62 15.87 -2.34
C PRO A 148 -21.08 14.91 -3.45
N GLU A 149 -21.22 15.43 -4.66
CA GLU A 149 -21.46 14.61 -5.83
C GLU A 149 -20.17 13.83 -6.17
N ALA A 150 -20.24 12.51 -6.07
CA ALA A 150 -19.15 11.62 -6.43
C ALA A 150 -19.62 10.68 -7.55
N PRO A 151 -19.22 10.96 -8.81
CA PRO A 151 -19.57 10.09 -9.91
C PRO A 151 -18.86 8.73 -9.77
N GLU A 152 -19.55 7.69 -10.19
CA GLU A 152 -19.04 6.33 -10.22
C GLU A 152 -18.04 6.18 -11.36
N ILE A 153 -16.93 5.50 -11.08
CA ILE A 153 -15.87 5.21 -12.05
C ILE A 153 -15.95 3.72 -12.38
N ALA A 154 -16.55 3.39 -13.51
CA ALA A 154 -16.60 2.03 -14.02
C ALA A 154 -15.24 1.59 -14.57
N ILE A 155 -14.84 0.37 -14.21
CA ILE A 155 -13.66 -0.34 -14.70
C ILE A 155 -14.13 -1.70 -15.20
N ASP A 156 -14.75 -1.69 -16.38
CA ASP A 156 -15.43 -2.85 -16.98
C ASP A 156 -14.51 -4.06 -17.13
N GLU A 157 -13.23 -3.85 -17.45
CA GLU A 157 -12.25 -4.93 -17.62
C GLU A 157 -12.02 -5.74 -16.34
N LEU A 158 -12.28 -5.13 -15.18
CA LEU A 158 -12.19 -5.79 -13.88
C LEU A 158 -13.58 -6.11 -13.30
N GLY A 159 -14.67 -5.70 -13.96
CA GLY A 159 -16.02 -5.77 -13.39
C GLY A 159 -16.11 -5.03 -12.06
N LEU A 160 -15.46 -3.87 -11.98
CA LEU A 160 -15.37 -3.04 -10.78
C LEU A 160 -15.99 -1.68 -11.01
N GLU A 161 -16.58 -1.14 -9.96
CA GLU A 161 -17.05 0.22 -9.87
C GLU A 161 -16.40 0.88 -8.65
N VAL A 162 -15.85 2.07 -8.84
CA VAL A 162 -15.16 2.82 -7.78
C VAL A 162 -15.88 4.13 -7.50
N ARG A 163 -16.16 4.41 -6.22
CA ARG A 163 -16.81 5.65 -5.78
C ARG A 163 -16.12 6.24 -4.56
N LEU A 164 -16.15 7.57 -4.46
CA LEU A 164 -15.88 8.25 -3.19
C LEU A 164 -17.19 8.42 -2.43
N GLU A 165 -17.30 7.80 -1.26
CA GLU A 165 -18.46 7.94 -0.39
C GLU A 165 -18.17 8.93 0.73
N SER A 166 -19.21 9.60 1.23
CA SER A 166 -19.12 10.50 2.36
C SER A 166 -20.10 10.10 3.43
N GLU A 167 -19.62 10.07 4.66
CA GLU A 167 -20.44 9.95 5.85
C GLU A 167 -20.44 11.26 6.61
N PHE A 168 -21.59 11.58 7.19
CA PHE A 168 -21.77 12.72 8.05
C PHE A 168 -22.62 12.34 9.23
N TRP A 169 -22.19 12.75 10.42
CA TRP A 169 -23.01 12.64 11.61
C TRP A 169 -22.76 13.85 12.52
N GLN A 170 -23.73 14.05 13.40
CA GLN A 170 -23.67 15.04 14.46
C GLN A 170 -23.47 14.28 15.77
N GLN A 171 -22.36 14.54 16.47
CA GLN A 171 -22.07 13.88 17.73
C GLN A 171 -22.82 14.56 18.88
N ASP A 172 -22.52 15.83 19.11
CA ASP A 172 -23.04 16.58 20.26
C ASP A 172 -23.72 17.86 19.81
N VAL A 173 -24.90 18.12 20.39
CA VAL A 173 -25.59 19.41 20.32
C VAL A 173 -26.13 19.75 21.71
N SER A 174 -25.57 20.80 22.28
CA SER A 174 -25.97 21.39 23.56
C SER A 174 -26.12 22.90 23.43
N LEU A 175 -26.40 23.58 24.55
CA LEU A 175 -26.48 25.04 24.59
C LEU A 175 -25.12 25.72 24.36
N ASP A 176 -24.02 25.03 24.63
CA ASP A 176 -22.65 25.54 24.60
C ASP A 176 -21.73 24.82 23.59
N HIS A 177 -22.19 23.75 22.93
CA HIS A 177 -21.38 22.93 22.04
C HIS A 177 -22.17 22.37 20.84
N VAL A 178 -21.55 22.37 19.65
CA VAL A 178 -22.04 21.69 18.45
C VAL A 178 -20.85 21.05 17.74
N GLN A 179 -20.91 19.74 17.48
CA GLN A 179 -19.88 19.01 16.73
C GLN A 179 -20.47 18.27 15.52
N TRP A 180 -19.88 18.53 14.36
CA TRP A 180 -20.17 17.88 13.09
C TRP A 180 -18.93 17.17 12.59
N ASP A 181 -19.08 15.90 12.21
CA ASP A 181 -18.01 15.08 11.69
C ASP A 181 -18.34 14.64 10.26
N HIS A 182 -17.31 14.65 9.41
CA HIS A 182 -17.38 14.16 8.04
C HIS A 182 -16.22 13.20 7.79
N ARG A 183 -16.51 12.06 7.16
CA ARG A 183 -15.50 11.10 6.69
C ARG A 183 -15.69 10.81 5.21
N CYS A 184 -14.58 10.52 4.55
CA CYS A 184 -14.53 10.11 3.14
C CYS A 184 -14.02 8.68 3.05
N PHE A 185 -14.60 7.89 2.15
CA PHE A 185 -14.23 6.50 1.92
C PHE A 185 -14.11 6.21 0.43
N VAL A 186 -13.30 5.22 0.07
CA VAL A 186 -13.33 4.61 -1.25
C VAL A 186 -14.20 3.36 -1.17
N LYS A 187 -15.24 3.29 -2.00
CA LYS A 187 -16.07 2.09 -2.19
C LYS A 187 -15.66 1.40 -3.48
N LEU A 188 -15.40 0.10 -3.40
CA LEU A 188 -15.17 -0.78 -4.54
C LEU A 188 -16.32 -1.80 -4.61
N SER A 189 -17.20 -1.64 -5.60
CA SER A 189 -18.28 -2.58 -5.87
C SER A 189 -17.86 -3.51 -7.00
N SER A 190 -18.09 -4.81 -6.84
CA SER A 190 -17.70 -5.83 -7.80
C SER A 190 -18.93 -6.52 -8.37
N ALA A 191 -19.02 -6.58 -9.70
CA ALA A 191 -20.08 -7.30 -10.40
C ALA A 191 -19.95 -8.83 -10.27
N ARG A 192 -18.80 -9.31 -9.76
CA ARG A 192 -18.52 -10.73 -9.52
C ARG A 192 -18.10 -10.94 -8.06
N PRO A 193 -18.46 -12.06 -7.43
CA PRO A 193 -17.98 -12.38 -6.09
C PRO A 193 -16.44 -12.41 -6.03
N ARG A 194 -15.85 -11.79 -5.01
CA ARG A 194 -14.40 -11.74 -4.80
C ARG A 194 -13.99 -12.33 -3.46
N THR A 195 -12.80 -12.89 -3.40
CA THR A 195 -12.21 -13.35 -2.13
C THR A 195 -11.76 -12.15 -1.29
N LEU A 196 -11.61 -12.35 0.02
CA LEU A 196 -10.97 -11.38 0.92
C LEU A 196 -9.62 -10.91 0.38
N HIS A 197 -8.78 -11.86 -0.04
CA HIS A 197 -7.46 -11.58 -0.59
C HIS A 197 -7.52 -10.67 -1.84
N ASP A 198 -8.47 -10.90 -2.74
CA ASP A 198 -8.62 -10.08 -3.94
C ASP A 198 -9.01 -8.63 -3.60
N LEU A 199 -9.90 -8.43 -2.62
CA LEU A 199 -10.32 -7.10 -2.17
C LEU A 199 -9.21 -6.38 -1.41
N ASP A 200 -8.47 -7.08 -0.55
CA ASP A 200 -7.29 -6.54 0.12
C ASP A 200 -6.27 -6.05 -0.91
N LEU A 201 -5.98 -6.86 -1.94
CA LEU A 201 -5.06 -6.47 -3.00
C LEU A 201 -5.52 -5.22 -3.77
N LEU A 202 -6.83 -5.05 -4.00
CA LEU A 202 -7.38 -3.87 -4.65
C LEU A 202 -7.33 -2.64 -3.73
N ALA A 203 -7.66 -2.81 -2.45
CA ALA A 203 -7.55 -1.75 -1.44
C ALA A 203 -6.09 -1.28 -1.29
N PHE A 204 -5.13 -2.22 -1.25
CA PHE A 204 -3.70 -1.90 -1.24
C PHE A 204 -3.24 -1.22 -2.53
N ASP A 205 -3.74 -1.62 -3.71
CA ASP A 205 -3.43 -0.93 -4.96
C ASP A 205 -3.97 0.51 -4.96
N CYS A 206 -5.13 0.77 -4.33
CA CYS A 206 -5.67 2.11 -4.13
C CYS A 206 -4.87 2.93 -3.10
N GLN A 207 -4.48 2.32 -1.97
CA GLN A 207 -3.61 2.95 -0.96
C GLN A 207 -2.25 3.35 -1.57
N ASN A 208 -1.67 2.48 -2.39
CA ASN A 208 -0.44 2.76 -3.13
C ASN A 208 -0.61 3.95 -4.09
N LEU A 209 -1.71 3.98 -4.85
CA LEU A 209 -2.00 5.12 -5.71
C LEU A 209 -2.11 6.42 -4.91
N LEU A 210 -2.87 6.40 -3.82
CA LEU A 210 -3.06 7.58 -2.99
C LEU A 210 -1.75 8.03 -2.35
N SER A 211 -0.93 7.11 -1.85
CA SER A 211 0.41 7.43 -1.32
C SER A 211 1.31 8.08 -2.37
N LEU A 212 1.22 7.65 -3.63
CA LEU A 212 1.95 8.24 -4.74
C LEU A 212 1.43 9.65 -5.09
N LEU A 213 0.12 9.84 -5.11
CA LEU A 213 -0.53 11.12 -5.39
C LEU A 213 -0.34 12.13 -4.25
N VAL A 214 -0.29 11.68 -3.00
CA VAL A 214 0.04 12.54 -1.85
C VAL A 214 1.54 12.81 -1.81
N GLY A 215 2.38 11.86 -2.24
CA GLY A 215 3.84 11.97 -2.18
C GLY A 215 4.44 11.46 -0.86
N GLN A 216 3.59 11.00 0.06
CA GLN A 216 3.92 10.49 1.39
C GLN A 216 3.15 9.19 1.70
N PRO A 217 3.56 8.39 2.70
CA PRO A 217 2.84 7.19 3.14
C PRO A 217 1.42 7.49 3.60
N VAL A 218 0.43 6.79 3.02
CA VAL A 218 -0.96 6.82 3.46
C VAL A 218 -1.31 5.49 4.13
N ALA A 219 -1.96 5.53 5.28
CA ALA A 219 -2.43 4.33 5.99
C ALA A 219 -3.92 4.08 5.80
N MET A 220 -4.32 2.84 5.98
CA MET A 220 -5.73 2.44 6.04
C MET A 220 -6.27 2.77 7.43
N LYS A 221 -7.35 3.56 7.49
CA LYS A 221 -8.06 3.83 8.75
C LYS A 221 -8.99 2.66 9.07
N GLU A 222 -9.79 2.27 8.09
CA GLU A 222 -10.90 1.33 8.24
C GLU A 222 -11.04 0.56 6.93
N LEU A 223 -11.45 -0.71 7.02
CA LEU A 223 -11.81 -1.55 5.88
C LEU A 223 -13.05 -2.36 6.25
N CYS A 224 -14.19 -2.03 5.65
CA CYS A 224 -15.44 -2.75 5.74
C CYS A 224 -15.63 -3.62 4.49
N LEU A 225 -16.19 -4.81 4.68
CA LEU A 225 -16.47 -5.78 3.64
C LEU A 225 -17.97 -6.08 3.63
N ASP A 226 -18.53 -6.18 2.43
CA ASP A 226 -19.92 -6.58 2.26
C ASP A 226 -19.97 -8.00 1.69
N PRO A 227 -20.41 -8.99 2.47
CA PRO A 227 -20.67 -10.33 1.98
C PRO A 227 -21.65 -10.33 0.80
N VAL A 228 -21.45 -11.22 -0.16
CA VAL A 228 -22.54 -11.54 -1.09
C VAL A 228 -23.65 -12.20 -0.28
N ALA A 229 -24.89 -11.69 -0.39
CA ALA A 229 -26.03 -12.27 0.31
C ALA A 229 -26.14 -13.77 -0.01
N CYS A 230 -26.07 -14.63 1.01
CA CYS A 230 -26.51 -16.01 0.91
C CYS A 230 -28.05 -16.02 0.92
N ASP A 231 -28.69 -16.93 0.17
CA ASP A 231 -30.15 -17.04 -0.07
C ASP A 231 -31.05 -17.19 1.19
N GLU A 232 -30.55 -16.96 2.40
CA GLU A 232 -31.36 -16.92 3.61
C GLU A 232 -31.95 -15.52 3.84
N PRO A 233 -33.26 -15.41 4.16
CA PRO A 233 -33.86 -14.14 4.56
C PRO A 233 -33.31 -13.76 5.94
N ARG A 234 -32.20 -13.03 5.95
CA ARG A 234 -31.62 -12.48 7.17
C ARG A 234 -32.30 -11.14 7.46
N ASP A 235 -32.91 -11.05 8.64
CA ASP A 235 -33.51 -9.82 9.14
C ASP A 235 -32.52 -8.66 9.02
N SER A 236 -33.04 -7.55 8.49
CA SER A 236 -32.38 -6.32 8.07
C SER A 236 -31.49 -5.68 9.15
N VAL A 237 -30.23 -6.09 9.19
CA VAL A 237 -29.14 -5.26 9.69
C VAL A 237 -28.03 -5.36 8.63
N ASP A 238 -27.68 -4.23 8.03
CA ASP A 238 -26.45 -4.09 7.24
C ASP A 238 -25.27 -4.53 8.12
N ARG A 239 -24.89 -5.80 8.04
CA ARG A 239 -23.74 -6.32 8.78
C ARG A 239 -22.50 -6.01 7.97
N GLU A 240 -22.03 -4.79 8.07
CA GLU A 240 -20.68 -4.44 7.62
C GLU A 240 -19.66 -5.26 8.43
N LEU A 241 -18.77 -5.96 7.72
CA LEU A 241 -17.69 -6.71 8.36
C LEU A 241 -16.42 -5.89 8.37
N HIS A 242 -15.92 -5.57 9.56
CA HIS A 242 -14.67 -4.85 9.71
C HIS A 242 -13.48 -5.81 9.61
N SER A 243 -12.56 -5.49 8.71
CA SER A 243 -11.31 -6.19 8.48
C SER A 243 -10.18 -5.49 9.24
N LEU A 244 -9.57 -6.19 10.20
CA LEU A 244 -8.48 -5.69 11.03
C LEU A 244 -7.21 -6.52 10.82
N PHE A 245 -6.10 -5.86 10.49
CA PHE A 245 -4.80 -6.47 10.27
C PHE A 245 -3.65 -5.49 10.61
N VAL A 246 -2.45 -6.02 10.76
CA VAL A 246 -1.26 -5.20 11.04
C VAL A 246 -0.81 -4.47 9.77
N GLN A 247 -0.83 -3.14 9.82
CA GLN A 247 -0.46 -2.32 8.67
C GLN A 247 1.04 -2.30 8.40
N ARG A 248 1.39 -2.13 7.12
CA ARG A 248 2.78 -1.97 6.67
C ARG A 248 3.35 -0.59 6.95
N VAL A 249 2.47 0.41 7.07
CA VAL A 249 2.84 1.81 7.31
C VAL A 249 3.11 2.00 8.79
N LYS A 250 4.29 2.50 9.13
CA LYS A 250 4.63 2.89 10.51
C LYS A 250 4.37 4.38 10.69
N ASN A 251 3.70 4.76 11.78
CA ASN A 251 3.45 6.14 12.20
C ASN A 251 2.89 7.03 11.06
N PRO A 252 1.73 6.71 10.48
CA PRO A 252 1.15 7.51 9.41
C PRO A 252 0.79 8.92 9.89
N ARG A 253 0.98 9.92 9.02
CA ARG A 253 0.37 11.24 9.24
C ARG A 253 -1.11 11.14 8.96
N GLU A 254 -1.93 11.58 9.91
CA GLU A 254 -3.38 11.62 9.71
C GLU A 254 -3.83 12.81 8.85
N ASN A 255 -3.13 13.94 9.01
CA ASN A 255 -3.42 15.19 8.33
C ASN A 255 -2.21 15.63 7.50
N VAL A 256 -2.40 15.63 6.19
CA VAL A 256 -1.52 16.27 5.20
C VAL A 256 -2.34 17.36 4.53
N TYR A 257 -1.76 18.55 4.40
CA TYR A 257 -2.43 19.69 3.79
C TYR A 257 -2.25 19.70 2.28
N LEU A 258 -3.17 20.34 1.55
CA LEU A 258 -3.15 20.40 0.08
C LEU A 258 -1.80 20.84 -0.52
N PRO A 259 -1.06 21.85 0.02
CA PRO A 259 0.24 22.26 -0.53
C PRO A 259 1.38 21.23 -0.33
N GLU A 260 1.21 20.29 0.59
CA GLU A 260 2.16 19.19 0.79
C GLU A 260 1.88 18.02 -0.15
N MET A 261 0.68 17.94 -0.76
CA MET A 261 0.31 16.87 -1.66
C MET A 261 0.87 17.09 -3.06
N LEU A 262 1.48 16.06 -3.64
CA LEU A 262 1.96 16.13 -5.02
C LEU A 262 0.82 16.40 -6.02
N LEU A 263 -0.26 15.63 -5.96
CA LEU A 263 -1.41 15.70 -6.87
C LEU A 263 -2.73 15.47 -6.10
N PRO A 264 -3.32 16.53 -5.53
CA PRO A 264 -4.65 16.45 -4.94
C PRO A 264 -5.72 16.24 -6.03
N ARG A 265 -6.86 15.61 -5.70
CA ARG A 265 -7.93 15.30 -6.67
C ARG A 265 -8.38 16.54 -7.48
N PRO A 266 -8.57 17.74 -6.90
CA PRO A 266 -8.94 18.92 -7.67
C PRO A 266 -7.96 19.25 -8.80
N GLY A 267 -6.65 19.00 -8.62
CA GLY A 267 -5.63 19.19 -9.66
C GLY A 267 -5.67 18.14 -10.77
N LEU A 268 -6.21 16.94 -10.48
CA LEU A 268 -6.43 15.90 -11.50
C LEU A 268 -7.72 16.13 -12.30
N GLY A 269 -8.73 16.74 -11.70
CA GLY A 269 -10.02 17.03 -12.32
C GLY A 269 -10.60 15.82 -13.07
N ALA A 270 -10.91 16.00 -14.35
CA ALA A 270 -11.48 14.96 -15.22
C ALA A 270 -10.49 13.84 -15.61
N ALA A 271 -9.19 13.99 -15.35
CA ALA A 271 -8.19 12.96 -15.66
C ALA A 271 -8.17 11.82 -14.62
N PHE A 272 -8.69 12.04 -13.41
CA PHE A 272 -8.64 11.06 -12.31
C PHE A 272 -9.24 9.69 -12.67
N PRO A 273 -10.45 9.58 -13.28
CA PRO A 273 -11.01 8.28 -13.66
C PRO A 273 -10.11 7.48 -14.61
N ALA A 274 -9.52 8.15 -15.61
CA ALA A 274 -8.64 7.51 -16.57
C ALA A 274 -7.32 7.02 -15.92
N LEU A 275 -6.75 7.82 -15.01
CA LEU A 275 -5.59 7.46 -14.20
C LEU A 275 -5.89 6.23 -13.33
N LEU A 276 -7.00 6.25 -12.57
CA LEU A 276 -7.37 5.16 -11.67
C LEU A 276 -7.54 3.85 -12.43
N ARG A 277 -8.28 3.89 -13.55
CA ARG A 277 -8.46 2.74 -14.43
C ARG A 277 -7.13 2.20 -14.93
N ARG A 278 -6.26 3.04 -15.49
CA ARG A 278 -4.93 2.61 -15.98
C ARG A 278 -4.05 2.05 -14.86
N TRP A 279 -4.11 2.65 -13.68
CA TRP A 279 -3.35 2.22 -12.52
C TRP A 279 -3.72 0.79 -12.11
N LEU A 280 -5.03 0.50 -11.95
CA LEU A 280 -5.53 -0.81 -11.53
C LEU A 280 -5.30 -1.88 -12.60
N LEU A 281 -5.53 -1.58 -13.89
CA LEU A 281 -5.32 -2.53 -14.98
C LEU A 281 -3.85 -2.97 -15.14
N ARG A 282 -2.92 -2.03 -14.94
CA ARG A 282 -1.47 -2.34 -15.00
C ARG A 282 -0.93 -2.93 -13.69
N GLY A 283 -1.76 -3.00 -12.65
CA GLY A 283 -1.42 -3.53 -11.33
C GLY A 283 -0.73 -4.88 -11.41
N LYS A 284 -1.30 -5.85 -12.14
CA LYS A 284 -0.70 -7.20 -12.28
C LYS A 284 0.69 -7.19 -12.91
N ARG A 285 0.90 -6.39 -13.94
CA ARG A 285 2.15 -6.34 -14.72
C ARG A 285 3.27 -5.61 -13.98
N LEU A 286 2.95 -4.50 -13.33
CA LEU A 286 3.91 -3.64 -12.64
C LEU A 286 4.00 -3.93 -11.13
N ARG A 287 3.23 -4.90 -10.62
CA ARG A 287 3.12 -5.20 -9.19
C ARG A 287 4.46 -5.33 -8.50
N THR A 288 5.38 -6.09 -9.08
CA THR A 288 6.70 -6.33 -8.49
C THR A 288 7.50 -5.03 -8.36
N ALA A 289 7.49 -4.19 -9.41
CA ALA A 289 8.20 -2.90 -9.37
C ALA A 289 7.55 -1.93 -8.38
N ARG A 290 6.22 -1.84 -8.37
CA ARG A 290 5.45 -1.02 -7.44
C ARG A 290 5.65 -1.48 -5.99
N ASN A 291 5.62 -2.79 -5.72
CA ASN A 291 5.84 -3.31 -4.38
C ASN A 291 7.23 -2.93 -3.86
N ILE A 292 8.29 -3.09 -4.65
CA ILE A 292 9.64 -2.66 -4.23
C ILE A 292 9.64 -1.16 -3.95
N TYR A 293 9.04 -0.34 -4.81
CA TYR A 293 8.92 1.10 -4.60
C TYR A 293 8.18 1.44 -3.31
N PHE A 294 6.97 0.94 -3.11
CA PHE A 294 6.16 1.25 -1.92
C PHE A 294 6.73 0.64 -0.64
N ASN A 295 7.52 -0.44 -0.71
CA ASN A 295 8.32 -0.89 0.44
C ASN A 295 9.28 0.22 0.91
N THR A 296 9.91 0.95 -0.02
CA THR A 296 10.79 2.08 0.33
C THR A 296 10.03 3.30 0.83
N VAL A 297 8.77 3.46 0.43
CA VAL A 297 7.88 4.54 0.90
C VAL A 297 7.39 4.24 2.32
N TYR A 298 6.94 3.02 2.59
CA TYR A 298 6.31 2.67 3.87
C TYR A 298 7.29 2.32 4.99
N ALA A 299 8.53 1.94 4.66
CA ALA A 299 9.57 1.64 5.64
C ALA A 299 10.44 2.88 5.91
N ASN A 300 9.97 3.73 6.83
CA ASN A 300 10.62 5.00 7.19
C ASN A 300 12.02 4.83 7.81
N ASP A 301 12.34 3.65 8.34
CA ASP A 301 13.58 3.29 9.04
C ASP A 301 14.65 2.64 8.14
N LEU A 302 14.42 2.57 6.82
CA LEU A 302 15.42 2.04 5.89
C LEU A 302 16.68 2.93 5.84
N PRO A 303 17.88 2.37 6.05
CA PRO A 303 19.12 3.10 5.85
C PRO A 303 19.24 3.61 4.39
N PRO A 304 19.87 4.78 4.16
CA PRO A 304 19.97 5.38 2.84
C PRO A 304 20.52 4.46 1.74
N GLU A 305 21.50 3.62 2.07
CA GLU A 305 22.11 2.65 1.14
C GLU A 305 21.08 1.61 0.67
N PHE A 306 20.34 1.02 1.61
CA PHE A 306 19.31 0.03 1.30
C PHE A 306 18.14 0.66 0.54
N ARG A 307 17.75 1.89 0.89
CA ARG A 307 16.73 2.65 0.16
C ARG A 307 17.17 2.89 -1.28
N PHE A 308 18.39 3.40 -1.47
CA PHE A 308 18.96 3.67 -2.78
C PHE A 308 19.03 2.40 -3.65
N LEU A 309 19.62 1.31 -3.14
CA LEU A 309 19.74 0.05 -3.87
C LEU A 309 18.37 -0.55 -4.21
N SER A 310 17.39 -0.44 -3.31
CA SER A 310 16.02 -0.88 -3.56
C SER A 310 15.38 -0.09 -4.71
N LEU A 311 15.54 1.23 -4.74
CA LEU A 311 15.05 2.08 -5.84
C LEU A 311 15.77 1.78 -7.17
N MET A 312 17.08 1.50 -7.16
CA MET A 312 17.79 1.05 -8.36
C MET A 312 17.23 -0.29 -8.88
N ARG A 313 16.83 -1.19 -7.99
CA ARG A 313 16.14 -2.44 -8.36
C ARG A 313 14.75 -2.20 -8.94
N VAL A 314 14.04 -1.14 -8.51
CA VAL A 314 12.77 -0.72 -9.14
C VAL A 314 12.99 -0.40 -10.61
N VAL A 315 14.06 0.32 -10.98
CA VAL A 315 14.37 0.65 -12.38
C VAL A 315 14.50 -0.61 -13.24
N GLU A 316 15.27 -1.59 -12.75
CA GLU A 316 15.48 -2.87 -13.46
C GLU A 316 14.17 -3.64 -13.63
N THR A 317 13.41 -3.74 -12.53
CA THR A 317 12.14 -4.47 -12.48
C THR A 317 11.08 -3.81 -13.35
N TYR A 318 10.94 -2.49 -13.27
CA TYR A 318 9.97 -1.71 -14.05
C TYR A 318 10.21 -1.88 -15.54
N HIS A 319 11.44 -1.71 -16.00
CA HIS A 319 11.76 -1.83 -17.42
C HIS A 319 11.50 -3.26 -17.93
N ARG A 320 11.88 -4.28 -17.15
CA ARG A 320 11.62 -5.69 -17.48
C ARG A 320 10.11 -5.96 -17.59
N CYS A 321 9.33 -5.49 -16.62
CA CYS A 321 7.87 -5.60 -16.64
C CYS A 321 7.25 -4.83 -17.81
N ALA A 322 7.77 -3.65 -18.16
CA ALA A 322 7.30 -2.80 -19.26
C ALA A 322 7.53 -3.41 -20.67
N GLY A 323 8.12 -4.61 -20.78
CA GLY A 323 8.18 -5.39 -22.02
C GLY A 323 9.19 -4.88 -23.03
N ARG A 324 10.16 -4.10 -22.56
CA ARG A 324 11.33 -3.65 -23.29
C ARG A 324 12.51 -4.10 -22.44
N GLY A 325 13.59 -4.65 -22.99
CA GLY A 325 14.66 -5.12 -22.11
C GLY A 325 15.72 -5.99 -22.72
N THR A 326 15.59 -6.33 -24.00
CA THR A 326 16.60 -7.09 -24.72
C THR A 326 17.07 -6.35 -25.96
N TYR A 327 18.32 -6.60 -26.38
CA TYR A 327 18.89 -6.04 -27.61
C TYR A 327 18.30 -6.71 -28.84
N LEU A 328 18.09 -8.03 -28.78
CA LEU A 328 17.53 -8.84 -29.85
C LEU A 328 16.29 -9.61 -29.37
N PRO A 329 15.37 -9.97 -30.29
CA PRO A 329 14.34 -10.96 -30.02
C PRO A 329 14.94 -12.27 -29.51
N LYS A 330 14.27 -12.95 -28.58
CA LYS A 330 14.78 -14.16 -27.90
C LYS A 330 15.27 -15.22 -28.88
N ALA A 331 14.50 -15.51 -29.93
CA ALA A 331 14.86 -16.50 -30.93
C ALA A 331 16.16 -16.17 -31.69
N GLN A 332 16.38 -14.89 -32.02
CA GLN A 332 17.62 -14.46 -32.68
C GLN A 332 18.82 -14.52 -31.74
N TYR A 333 18.60 -14.21 -30.46
CA TYR A 333 19.66 -14.28 -29.47
C TYR A 333 20.08 -15.71 -29.16
N GLU A 334 19.15 -16.68 -29.13
CA GLU A 334 19.48 -18.07 -28.84
C GLU A 334 20.48 -18.63 -29.86
N VAL A 335 20.31 -18.30 -31.15
CA VAL A 335 21.25 -18.68 -32.21
C VAL A 335 22.64 -18.05 -31.99
N LEU A 336 22.70 -16.78 -31.56
CA LEU A 336 23.97 -16.12 -31.27
C LEU A 336 24.62 -16.70 -30.00
N ARG A 337 23.81 -17.03 -29.00
CA ARG A 337 24.21 -17.63 -27.74
C ARG A 337 24.93 -18.96 -27.97
N GLU A 338 24.33 -19.89 -28.72
CA GLU A 338 24.94 -21.18 -29.04
C GLU A 338 26.29 -21.04 -29.76
N LYS A 339 26.41 -20.06 -30.67
CA LYS A 339 27.67 -19.75 -31.34
C LYS A 339 28.74 -19.25 -30.36
N MET A 340 28.37 -18.37 -29.43
CA MET A 340 29.29 -17.86 -28.41
C MET A 340 29.70 -18.96 -27.43
N GLU A 341 28.78 -19.82 -26.98
CA GLU A 341 29.07 -20.91 -26.05
C GLU A 341 30.00 -21.98 -26.67
N THR A 342 29.79 -22.30 -27.95
CA THR A 342 30.62 -23.25 -28.72
C THR A 342 31.99 -22.66 -29.07
N GLY A 343 32.06 -21.35 -29.29
CA GLY A 343 33.29 -20.62 -29.60
C GLY A 343 34.20 -20.35 -28.40
N LEU A 344 33.80 -20.70 -27.17
CA LEU A 344 34.64 -20.52 -25.99
C LEU A 344 35.89 -21.41 -26.05
N PRO A 345 37.11 -20.84 -25.95
CA PRO A 345 38.36 -21.60 -25.98
C PRO A 345 38.38 -22.75 -24.98
N GLN A 346 39.04 -23.87 -25.33
CA GLN A 346 39.09 -25.07 -24.50
C GLN A 346 39.92 -24.87 -23.23
N GLU A 347 40.83 -23.91 -23.24
CA GLU A 347 41.67 -23.50 -22.11
C GLU A 347 40.83 -22.88 -20.97
N ILE A 348 39.66 -22.30 -21.31
CA ILE A 348 38.71 -21.78 -20.32
C ILE A 348 37.89 -22.94 -19.76
N THR A 349 38.27 -23.41 -18.58
CA THR A 349 37.68 -24.56 -17.88
C THR A 349 37.12 -24.18 -16.51
N GLY A 350 36.43 -25.14 -15.86
CA GLY A 350 35.93 -25.01 -14.48
C GLY A 350 35.02 -23.79 -14.26
N ASP A 351 35.21 -23.13 -13.11
CA ASP A 351 34.40 -22.00 -12.67
C ASP A 351 34.49 -20.79 -13.60
N LEU A 352 35.64 -20.59 -14.25
CA LEU A 352 35.82 -19.49 -15.21
C LEU A 352 34.91 -19.71 -16.42
N ARG A 353 34.83 -20.94 -16.94
CA ARG A 353 33.91 -21.29 -18.03
C ARG A 353 32.46 -21.04 -17.63
N GLN A 354 32.07 -21.48 -16.44
CA GLN A 354 30.70 -21.26 -15.93
C GLN A 354 30.36 -19.77 -15.78
N SER A 355 31.32 -18.95 -15.35
CA SER A 355 31.16 -17.48 -15.29
C SER A 355 30.89 -16.87 -16.67
N PHE A 356 31.61 -17.30 -17.71
CA PHE A 356 31.34 -16.87 -19.09
C PHE A 356 29.98 -17.34 -19.59
N LEU A 357 29.61 -18.60 -19.40
CA LEU A 357 28.30 -19.13 -19.79
C LEU A 357 27.15 -18.37 -19.11
N SER A 358 27.30 -18.04 -17.83
CA SER A 358 26.33 -17.23 -17.09
C SER A 358 26.22 -15.81 -17.67
N ARG A 359 27.33 -15.15 -17.99
CA ARG A 359 27.33 -13.82 -18.63
C ARG A 359 26.72 -13.86 -20.02
N ILE A 360 27.07 -14.86 -20.82
CA ILE A 360 26.51 -15.09 -22.17
C ILE A 360 25.00 -15.31 -22.07
N LYS A 361 24.50 -16.08 -21.11
CA LYS A 361 23.06 -16.30 -20.93
C LYS A 361 22.27 -14.99 -20.77
N TYR A 362 22.82 -14.01 -20.06
CA TYR A 362 22.15 -12.74 -19.76
C TYR A 362 22.62 -11.56 -20.61
N ALA A 363 23.57 -11.73 -21.53
CA ALA A 363 24.15 -10.63 -22.30
C ALA A 363 23.17 -9.98 -23.30
N ASN A 364 22.04 -10.61 -23.60
CA ASN A 364 20.97 -9.96 -24.35
C ASN A 364 20.19 -8.93 -23.53
N GLU A 365 20.25 -8.98 -22.21
CA GLU A 365 19.52 -8.04 -21.36
C GLU A 365 20.19 -6.66 -21.37
N TYR A 366 19.38 -5.60 -21.36
CA TYR A 366 19.91 -4.25 -21.19
C TYR A 366 20.71 -4.14 -19.89
N SER A 367 21.68 -3.22 -19.85
CA SER A 367 22.34 -2.83 -18.61
C SER A 367 21.45 -1.89 -17.80
N LEU A 368 21.70 -1.77 -16.50
CA LEU A 368 21.01 -0.79 -15.63
C LEU A 368 21.15 0.64 -16.18
N ARG A 369 22.37 1.00 -16.62
CA ARG A 369 22.68 2.27 -17.29
C ARG A 369 21.75 2.51 -18.49
N LYS A 370 21.64 1.53 -19.40
CA LYS A 370 20.78 1.64 -20.57
C LYS A 370 19.31 1.82 -20.20
N ARG A 371 18.83 1.12 -19.16
CA ARG A 371 17.45 1.27 -18.66
C ARG A 371 17.19 2.68 -18.13
N LEU A 372 18.08 3.21 -17.30
CA LEU A 372 18.00 4.59 -16.79
C LEU A 372 18.01 5.61 -17.93
N ASP A 373 18.92 5.47 -18.89
CA ASP A 373 18.98 6.35 -20.05
C ASP A 373 17.67 6.35 -20.83
N LEU A 374 17.04 5.19 -21.03
CA LEU A 374 15.77 5.08 -21.73
C LEU A 374 14.63 5.75 -20.96
N LEU A 375 14.58 5.61 -19.63
CA LEU A 375 13.58 6.30 -18.81
C LEU A 375 13.76 7.82 -18.89
N VAL A 376 14.99 8.30 -18.70
CA VAL A 376 15.30 9.73 -18.78
C VAL A 376 15.02 10.32 -20.17
N ARG A 377 15.25 9.56 -21.25
CA ARG A 377 14.95 9.99 -22.62
C ARG A 377 13.47 10.06 -22.95
N GLN A 378 12.63 9.29 -22.25
CA GLN A 378 11.18 9.29 -22.45
C GLN A 378 10.49 10.46 -21.74
N LEU A 379 11.19 11.14 -20.82
CA LEU A 379 10.67 12.33 -20.15
C LEU A 379 10.60 13.53 -21.11
N PRO A 380 9.52 14.32 -21.05
CA PRO A 380 9.44 15.66 -21.65
C PRO A 380 10.58 16.56 -21.17
N ALA A 381 10.97 17.55 -21.98
CA ALA A 381 12.18 18.34 -21.77
C ALA A 381 12.22 19.03 -20.40
N ASP A 382 11.12 19.62 -19.96
CA ASP A 382 11.05 20.37 -18.71
C ASP A 382 11.06 19.45 -17.48
N LEU A 383 10.29 18.36 -17.50
CA LEU A 383 10.35 17.32 -16.47
C LEU A 383 11.74 16.69 -16.38
N LYS A 384 12.35 16.39 -17.52
CA LYS A 384 13.71 15.86 -17.59
C LYS A 384 14.70 16.82 -16.94
N LYS A 385 14.65 18.10 -17.31
CA LYS A 385 15.53 19.13 -16.73
C LYS A 385 15.33 19.23 -15.21
N ARG A 386 14.07 19.25 -14.76
CA ARG A 386 13.69 19.39 -13.36
C ARG A 386 14.14 18.22 -12.50
N LEU A 387 13.96 16.99 -12.98
CA LEU A 387 14.23 15.78 -12.20
C LEU A 387 15.71 15.38 -12.20
N THR A 388 16.48 15.75 -13.24
CA THR A 388 17.88 15.31 -13.38
C THR A 388 18.92 16.41 -13.15
N ASN A 389 18.51 17.67 -12.99
CA ASN A 389 19.37 18.85 -12.84
C ASN A 389 20.49 18.94 -13.92
N MET A 390 20.08 18.95 -15.19
CA MET A 390 20.91 18.85 -16.42
C MET A 390 21.52 17.46 -16.72
N ALA A 391 21.08 16.89 -17.84
CA ALA A 391 21.29 15.50 -18.21
C ALA A 391 22.72 15.25 -18.73
N GLY A 392 23.50 14.50 -17.95
CA GLY A 392 24.79 13.94 -18.33
C GLY A 392 25.45 13.21 -17.15
N ASN A 393 25.47 13.85 -15.99
CA ASN A 393 26.04 13.26 -14.77
C ASN A 393 25.03 12.41 -13.97
N PHE A 394 23.73 12.68 -14.07
CA PHE A 394 22.70 11.98 -13.25
C PHE A 394 22.75 10.46 -13.39
N VAL A 395 22.65 9.93 -14.62
CA VAL A 395 22.67 8.47 -14.85
C VAL A 395 24.02 7.86 -14.47
N ASN A 396 25.12 8.55 -14.81
CA ASN A 396 26.48 8.09 -14.48
C ASN A 396 26.63 7.92 -12.97
N ARG A 397 26.33 8.98 -12.21
CA ARG A 397 26.50 9.00 -10.76
C ARG A 397 25.60 8.01 -10.05
N LEU A 398 24.36 7.80 -10.52
CA LEU A 398 23.49 6.75 -9.98
C LEU A 398 24.07 5.34 -10.20
N VAL A 399 24.61 5.08 -11.39
CA VAL A 399 25.23 3.79 -11.74
C VAL A 399 26.51 3.56 -10.94
N ASP A 400 27.37 4.57 -10.83
CA ASP A 400 28.63 4.50 -10.11
C ASP A 400 28.36 4.32 -8.60
N THR A 401 27.38 5.03 -8.04
CA THR A 401 26.91 4.84 -6.67
C THR A 401 26.40 3.41 -6.44
N ARG A 402 25.57 2.87 -7.34
CA ARG A 402 25.11 1.48 -7.23
C ARG A 402 26.27 0.50 -7.26
N ASN A 403 27.19 0.69 -8.20
CA ASN A 403 28.34 -0.19 -8.37
C ASN A 403 29.25 -0.16 -7.14
N TYR A 404 29.52 1.03 -6.58
CA TYR A 404 30.24 1.19 -5.32
C TYR A 404 29.57 0.42 -4.18
N PHE A 405 28.27 0.62 -3.91
CA PHE A 405 27.61 -0.10 -2.81
C PHE A 405 27.35 -1.60 -3.07
N THR A 406 27.61 -2.09 -4.29
CA THR A 406 27.50 -3.52 -4.62
C THR A 406 28.87 -4.23 -4.57
N HIS A 407 29.94 -3.55 -4.98
CA HIS A 407 31.27 -4.13 -5.14
C HIS A 407 32.34 -3.53 -4.21
N TYR A 408 32.03 -2.41 -3.54
CA TYR A 408 32.94 -1.62 -2.71
C TYR A 408 34.26 -1.30 -3.42
N ASP A 409 34.16 -0.94 -4.70
CA ASP A 409 35.30 -0.58 -5.54
C ASP A 409 35.83 0.81 -5.17
N HIS A 410 37.08 0.88 -4.69
CA HIS A 410 37.73 2.12 -4.27
C HIS A 410 37.85 3.15 -5.40
N GLU A 411 37.90 2.73 -6.68
CA GLU A 411 37.96 3.66 -7.81
C GLU A 411 36.66 4.45 -8.04
N LEU A 412 35.55 3.96 -7.47
CA LEU A 412 34.23 4.58 -7.54
C LEU A 412 33.86 5.35 -6.28
N GLU A 413 34.70 5.30 -5.24
CA GLU A 413 34.40 5.89 -3.93
C GLU A 413 34.16 7.41 -4.02
N ASP A 414 34.99 8.13 -4.77
CA ASP A 414 34.85 9.58 -4.99
C ASP A 414 33.73 9.95 -5.97
N LYS A 415 33.23 8.97 -6.74
CA LYS A 415 32.16 9.17 -7.74
C LYS A 415 30.78 8.82 -7.19
N ALA A 416 30.72 8.06 -6.10
CA ALA A 416 29.49 7.63 -5.47
C ALA A 416 28.91 8.72 -4.55
N TYR A 417 27.59 8.79 -4.45
CA TYR A 417 26.95 9.56 -3.37
C TYR A 417 27.22 8.90 -2.02
N ARG A 418 27.50 9.71 -0.99
CA ARG A 418 27.78 9.23 0.37
C ARG A 418 27.10 10.10 1.42
N GLY A 419 26.93 9.56 2.63
CA GLY A 419 26.36 10.28 3.76
C GLY A 419 25.01 10.92 3.41
N ILE A 420 24.90 12.24 3.63
CA ILE A 420 23.68 12.99 3.38
C ILE A 420 23.32 13.09 1.89
N ASP A 421 24.31 13.11 0.99
CA ASP A 421 24.06 13.19 -0.45
C ASP A 421 23.41 11.91 -0.97
N LEU A 422 23.74 10.76 -0.37
CA LEU A 422 23.10 9.48 -0.71
C LEU A 422 21.62 9.48 -0.33
N HIS A 423 21.29 10.06 0.82
CA HIS A 423 19.90 10.22 1.25
C HIS A 423 19.11 11.06 0.23
N TRP A 424 19.62 12.23 -0.13
CA TRP A 424 18.96 13.10 -1.11
C TRP A 424 18.93 12.50 -2.51
N ALA A 425 19.96 11.76 -2.92
CA ALA A 425 19.96 11.01 -4.18
C ALA A 425 18.88 9.93 -4.20
N ALA A 426 18.67 9.22 -3.08
CA ALA A 426 17.60 8.25 -2.92
C ALA A 426 16.22 8.92 -2.99
N GLU A 427 16.02 10.05 -2.30
CA GLU A 427 14.75 10.80 -2.36
C GLU A 427 14.46 11.35 -3.76
N ARG A 428 15.46 11.91 -4.45
CA ARG A 428 15.32 12.35 -5.85
C ARG A 428 15.00 11.18 -6.77
N LEU A 429 15.63 10.01 -6.59
CA LEU A 429 15.32 8.81 -7.36
C LEU A 429 13.90 8.28 -7.06
N ARG A 430 13.42 8.38 -5.82
CA ARG A 430 12.04 8.05 -5.44
C ARG A 430 11.03 8.96 -6.15
N ILE A 431 11.29 10.26 -6.20
CA ILE A 431 10.45 11.22 -6.93
C ILE A 431 10.46 10.91 -8.43
N PHE A 432 11.65 10.72 -9.02
CA PHE A 432 11.81 10.36 -10.42
C PHE A 432 10.99 9.12 -10.80
N LEU A 433 11.09 8.04 -10.02
CA LEU A 433 10.34 6.80 -10.25
C LEU A 433 8.83 7.00 -10.05
N GLY A 434 8.42 7.82 -9.08
CA GLY A 434 7.03 8.20 -8.88
C GLY A 434 6.44 8.91 -10.10
N VAL A 435 7.16 9.88 -10.66
CA VAL A 435 6.79 10.58 -11.90
C VAL A 435 6.71 9.60 -13.07
N VAL A 436 7.66 8.67 -13.21
CA VAL A 436 7.61 7.63 -14.24
C VAL A 436 6.34 6.79 -14.11
N PHE A 437 5.93 6.40 -12.89
CA PHE A 437 4.69 5.65 -12.69
C PHE A 437 3.44 6.47 -13.02
N LEU A 438 3.42 7.78 -12.74
CA LEU A 438 2.31 8.67 -13.04
C LEU A 438 2.18 8.91 -14.56
N LEU A 439 3.30 9.13 -15.25
CA LEU A 439 3.33 9.21 -16.72
C LEU A 439 2.86 7.90 -17.35
N ASP A 440 3.28 6.74 -16.83
CA ASP A 440 2.82 5.43 -17.29
C ASP A 440 1.31 5.23 -17.06
N ALA A 441 0.79 5.76 -15.96
CA ALA A 441 -0.65 5.82 -15.65
C ALA A 441 -1.40 6.86 -16.50
N GLY A 442 -0.70 7.67 -17.32
CA GLY A 442 -1.28 8.60 -18.28
C GLY A 442 -1.59 9.99 -17.72
N VAL A 443 -0.95 10.40 -16.62
CA VAL A 443 -1.01 11.80 -16.18
C VAL A 443 -0.31 12.68 -17.19
N ASP A 444 -0.91 13.83 -17.47
CA ASP A 444 -0.33 14.83 -18.36
C ASP A 444 0.99 15.40 -17.78
N PRO A 445 2.04 15.52 -18.59
CA PRO A 445 3.32 16.07 -18.14
C PRO A 445 3.27 17.48 -17.57
N ASP A 446 2.39 18.34 -18.10
CA ASP A 446 2.30 19.74 -17.68
C ASP A 446 1.63 19.82 -16.29
N ILE A 447 0.59 19.01 -16.07
CA ILE A 447 -0.03 18.83 -14.74
C ILE A 447 1.02 18.34 -13.73
N LEU A 448 1.87 17.39 -14.12
CA LEU A 448 2.93 16.88 -13.24
C LEU A 448 3.99 17.92 -12.93
N LEU A 449 4.40 18.72 -13.91
CA LEU A 449 5.39 19.76 -13.72
C LEU A 449 4.87 20.85 -12.77
N GLU A 450 3.62 21.29 -12.97
CA GLU A 450 2.96 22.24 -12.08
C GLU A 450 2.84 21.69 -10.64
N ALA A 451 2.43 20.43 -10.50
CA ALA A 451 2.37 19.72 -9.23
C ALA A 451 3.72 19.69 -8.50
N ILE A 452 4.81 19.37 -9.21
CA ILE A 452 6.17 19.34 -8.66
C ILE A 452 6.61 20.72 -8.16
N GLU A 453 6.24 21.79 -8.86
CA GLU A 453 6.60 23.16 -8.46
C GLU A 453 5.78 23.70 -7.29
N ASN A 454 4.56 23.20 -7.11
CA ASN A 454 3.67 23.62 -6.04
C ASN A 454 3.78 22.77 -4.77
N CYS A 455 4.24 21.52 -4.88
CA CYS A 455 4.44 20.64 -3.74
C CYS A 455 5.74 20.96 -3.00
N TRP A 456 5.63 21.49 -1.77
CA TRP A 456 6.77 21.99 -1.00
C TRP A 456 7.84 20.93 -0.73
N ASP A 457 7.43 19.73 -0.32
CA ASP A 457 8.36 18.64 0.00
C ASP A 457 9.14 18.15 -1.21
N VAL A 458 8.43 17.98 -2.34
CA VAL A 458 9.04 17.54 -3.60
C VAL A 458 10.00 18.60 -4.11
N LYS A 459 9.60 19.87 -4.07
CA LYS A 459 10.44 20.98 -4.46
C LYS A 459 11.71 21.07 -3.61
N ALA A 460 11.58 20.98 -2.29
CA ALA A 460 12.71 21.01 -1.37
C ALA A 460 13.75 19.92 -1.68
N VAL A 461 13.32 18.68 -1.94
CA VAL A 461 14.23 17.59 -2.34
C VAL A 461 14.91 17.91 -3.68
N LEU A 462 14.15 18.36 -4.66
CA LEU A 462 14.69 18.54 -6.00
C LEU A 462 15.57 19.80 -6.13
N ASP A 463 15.51 20.73 -5.19
CA ASP A 463 16.34 21.94 -5.15
C ASP A 463 17.70 21.72 -4.47
N VAL A 464 17.92 20.55 -3.85
CA VAL A 464 19.24 20.17 -3.30
C VAL A 464 20.25 19.95 -4.42
N GLU A 465 21.32 20.74 -4.46
CA GLU A 465 22.44 20.50 -5.38
C GLU A 465 23.20 19.23 -4.94
N LEU A 466 23.36 18.28 -5.88
CA LEU A 466 23.98 16.98 -5.63
C LEU A 466 25.24 16.77 -6.44
#